data_AF-U5DGM3-F1
#
_entry.id   AF-U5DGM3-F1
#
_cell.length_a   1.000
_cell.length_b   1.000
_cell.length_c   1.000
_cell.angle_alpha   90.00
_cell.angle_beta   90.00
_cell.angle_gamma   90.00
#
_symmetry.space_group_name_H-M   'P 1'
#
loop_
_entity.id
_entity.type
_entity.pdbx_description
1 polymer ?
#
loop_
_entity_poly.entity_id
_entity_poly.type
_entity_poly.pdbx_seq_one_letter_code
_entity_poly.pdbx_strand_id
1 'polypeptide(L)'
;MREHCMQEIVKKSTTRFATSFLTIQSILVNKVGLRSMICSNEWQADSATMSQHGRQVEIILVDQRLWAQCNHVVSVTEPLVQVFKLVDFDGKPAMGFLFDAMRHTREVIFENNIWTEGILEIVDHRWRDQLHRDIHATGNL
;
A
#
# COMPACT_ATOMS: atom_id res chain seq x y z
N MET A 1 -18.96 -2.65 13.50
CA MET A 1 -17.94 -2.39 12.44
C MET A 1 -18.39 -1.35 11.42
N ARG A 2 -19.50 -1.52 10.68
CA ARG A 2 -19.97 -0.55 9.67
C ARG A 2 -20.31 0.84 10.22
N GLU A 3 -20.74 0.91 11.47
CA GLU A 3 -21.07 2.17 12.14
C GLU A 3 -19.83 2.98 12.56
N HIS A 4 -18.68 2.32 12.68
CA HIS A 4 -17.43 2.97 13.10
C HIS A 4 -16.45 3.22 11.95
N CYS A 5 -16.56 2.48 10.84
CA CYS A 5 -15.67 2.59 9.68
C CYS A 5 -16.32 3.44 8.58
N MET A 6 -15.60 4.44 8.06
CA MET A 6 -16.08 5.34 7.00
C MET A 6 -16.02 4.69 5.61
N GLN A 7 -15.24 3.63 5.44
CA GLN A 7 -15.06 2.93 4.16
C GLN A 7 -14.92 1.42 4.37
N GLU A 8 -15.15 0.63 3.32
CA GLU A 8 -14.89 -0.80 3.35
C GLU A 8 -13.42 -1.09 3.65
N ILE A 9 -13.16 -1.96 4.64
CA ILE A 9 -11.80 -2.30 5.08
C ILE A 9 -11.03 -3.02 3.97
N VAL A 10 -11.68 -3.96 3.28
CA VAL A 10 -11.08 -4.71 2.17
C VAL A 10 -11.51 -4.08 0.85
N LYS A 11 -10.54 -3.56 0.09
CA LYS A 11 -10.77 -2.98 -1.23
C LYS A 11 -10.27 -3.91 -2.32
N LYS A 12 -11.19 -4.45 -3.11
CA LYS A 12 -10.86 -5.33 -4.23
C LYS A 12 -10.35 -4.51 -5.42
N SER A 13 -9.30 -4.98 -6.08
CA SER A 13 -8.82 -4.47 -7.36
C SER A 13 -8.57 -5.61 -8.34
N THR A 14 -8.43 -5.30 -9.63
CA THR A 14 -8.15 -6.27 -10.69
C THR A 14 -6.81 -6.99 -10.47
N THR A 15 -5.84 -6.34 -9.81
CA THR A 15 -4.56 -6.95 -9.47
C THR A 15 -4.44 -7.23 -7.97
N ARG A 16 -3.77 -8.34 -7.63
CA ARG A 16 -3.46 -8.70 -6.24
C ARG A 16 -2.61 -7.65 -5.53
N PHE A 17 -1.71 -6.98 -6.25
CA PHE A 17 -0.85 -5.93 -5.71
C PHE A 17 -1.66 -4.71 -5.30
N ALA A 18 -2.52 -4.20 -6.21
CA ALA A 18 -3.40 -3.09 -5.90
C ALA A 18 -4.40 -3.43 -4.79
N THR A 19 -4.89 -4.67 -4.74
CA THR A 19 -5.78 -5.14 -3.66
C THR A 19 -5.11 -5.03 -2.28
N SER A 20 -3.88 -5.53 -2.13
CA SER A 20 -3.15 -5.44 -0.86
C SER A 20 -2.87 -3.99 -0.46
N PHE A 21 -2.40 -3.16 -1.39
CA PHE A 21 -2.14 -1.74 -1.14
C PHE A 21 -3.42 -1.01 -0.68
N LEU A 22 -4.50 -1.12 -1.46
CA LEU A 22 -5.76 -0.43 -1.18
C LEU A 22 -6.40 -0.91 0.13
N THR A 23 -6.22 -2.19 0.47
CA THR A 23 -6.69 -2.75 1.74
C THR A 23 -5.90 -2.17 2.93
N ILE A 24 -4.57 -2.14 2.87
CA ILE A 24 -3.74 -1.53 3.93
C ILE A 24 -4.05 -0.03 4.06
N GLN A 25 -4.18 0.68 2.95
CA GLN A 25 -4.57 2.09 2.94
C GLN A 25 -5.95 2.30 3.58
N SER A 26 -6.93 1.45 3.26
CA SER A 26 -8.27 1.53 3.87
C SER A 26 -8.26 1.23 5.37
N ILE A 27 -7.45 0.25 5.81
CA ILE A 27 -7.24 -0.05 7.24
C ILE A 27 -6.70 1.18 7.98
N LEU A 28 -5.73 1.90 7.40
CA LEU A 28 -5.19 3.14 7.98
C LEU A 28 -6.23 4.25 8.06
N VAL A 29 -6.99 4.48 6.98
CA VAL A 29 -8.08 5.47 6.96
C VAL A 29 -9.10 5.18 8.06
N ASN A 30 -9.40 3.90 8.29
CA ASN A 30 -10.34 3.47 9.31
C ASN A 30 -9.72 3.27 10.70
N LYS A 31 -8.44 3.61 10.93
CA LYS A 31 -7.73 3.35 12.21
C LYS A 31 -8.51 3.85 13.42
N VAL A 32 -8.97 5.09 13.39
CA VAL A 32 -9.72 5.71 14.51
C VAL A 32 -11.04 4.97 14.74
N GLY A 33 -11.77 4.66 13.66
CA GLY A 33 -13.00 3.89 13.70
C GLY A 33 -12.83 2.49 14.28
N LEU A 34 -11.81 1.77 13.83
CA LEU A 34 -11.48 0.43 14.32
C LEU A 34 -11.10 0.43 15.80
N ARG A 35 -10.36 1.44 16.27
CA ARG A 35 -10.03 1.60 17.69
C ARG A 35 -11.24 1.98 18.53
N SER A 36 -12.12 2.84 18.01
CA SER A 36 -13.39 3.17 18.69
C SER A 36 -14.30 1.95 18.79
N MET A 37 -14.35 1.11 17.75
CA MET A 37 -15.15 -0.10 17.73
C MET A 37 -14.77 -1.07 18.86
N ILE A 38 -13.47 -1.33 19.08
CA ILE A 38 -13.05 -2.27 20.15
C ILE A 38 -13.31 -1.72 21.57
N CYS A 39 -13.47 -0.40 21.72
CA CYS A 39 -13.83 0.24 22.98
C CYS A 39 -15.35 0.41 23.17
N SER A 40 -16.17 0.00 22.20
CA SER A 40 -17.63 0.16 22.24
C SER A 40 -18.30 -0.84 23.19
N ASN A 41 -19.46 -0.48 23.73
CA ASN A 41 -20.23 -1.37 24.60
C ASN A 41 -20.73 -2.60 23.83
N GLU A 42 -21.06 -2.40 22.55
CA GLU A 42 -21.50 -3.43 21.62
C GLU A 42 -20.42 -4.49 21.43
N TRP A 43 -19.16 -4.08 21.28
CA TRP A 43 -18.03 -5.00 21.18
C TRP A 43 -17.81 -5.80 22.48
N GLN A 44 -17.91 -5.14 23.64
CA GLN A 44 -17.71 -5.79 24.93
C GLN A 44 -18.86 -6.76 25.30
N ALA A 45 -20.07 -6.51 24.79
CA ALA A 45 -21.24 -7.36 25.02
C ALA A 45 -21.35 -8.56 24.06
N ASP A 46 -20.59 -8.58 22.97
CA ASP A 46 -20.65 -9.64 21.95
C ASP A 46 -19.85 -10.89 22.37
N SER A 47 -20.49 -12.06 22.37
CA SER A 47 -19.83 -13.32 22.71
C SER A 47 -18.76 -13.73 21.69
N ALA A 48 -18.86 -13.25 20.44
CA ALA A 48 -17.87 -13.50 19.40
C ALA A 48 -16.52 -12.82 19.70
N THR A 49 -16.51 -11.69 20.40
CA THR A 49 -15.28 -10.95 20.74
C THR A 49 -14.51 -11.65 21.86
N MET A 50 -15.19 -12.45 22.68
CA MET A 50 -14.57 -13.27 23.73
C MET A 50 -13.85 -14.51 23.19
N SER A 51 -14.08 -14.87 21.92
CA SER A 51 -13.38 -15.95 21.24
C SER A 51 -11.88 -15.66 21.08
N GLN A 52 -11.08 -16.69 20.78
CA GLN A 52 -9.66 -16.54 20.50
C GLN A 52 -9.39 -15.53 19.38
N HIS A 53 -10.20 -15.57 18.31
CA HIS A 53 -10.06 -14.67 17.17
C HIS A 53 -10.46 -13.24 17.55
N GLY A 54 -11.52 -13.06 18.35
CA GLY A 54 -11.94 -11.74 18.83
C GLY A 54 -10.86 -11.04 19.67
N ARG A 55 -10.24 -11.78 20.59
CA ARG A 55 -9.10 -11.28 21.39
C ARG A 55 -7.87 -10.97 20.53
N GLN A 56 -7.59 -11.78 19.51
CA GLN A 56 -6.51 -11.50 18.58
C GLN A 56 -6.74 -10.20 17.81
N VAL A 57 -7.97 -9.94 17.36
CA VAL A 57 -8.32 -8.68 16.69
C VAL A 57 -8.07 -7.49 17.61
N GLU A 58 -8.44 -7.58 18.89
CA GLU A 58 -8.17 -6.52 19.86
C GLU A 58 -6.68 -6.25 20.02
N ILE A 59 -5.87 -7.30 20.22
CA ILE A 59 -4.40 -7.21 20.31
C ILE A 59 -3.80 -6.52 19.09
N ILE A 60 -4.24 -6.92 17.89
CA ILE A 60 -3.76 -6.37 16.62
C ILE A 60 -4.13 -4.88 16.51
N LEU A 61 -5.37 -4.50 16.82
CA LEU A 61 -5.84 -3.14 16.64
C LEU A 61 -5.27 -2.14 17.67
N VAL A 62 -4.87 -2.60 18.85
CA VAL A 62 -4.18 -1.75 19.83
C VAL A 62 -2.68 -1.58 19.55
N ASP A 63 -2.06 -2.52 18.83
CA ASP A 63 -0.61 -2.54 18.56
C ASP A 63 -0.17 -1.35 17.69
N GLN A 64 0.65 -0.47 18.29
CA GLN A 64 1.21 0.69 17.58
C GLN A 64 2.22 0.29 16.49
N ARG A 65 2.90 -0.85 16.64
CA ARG A 65 3.87 -1.34 15.67
C ARG A 65 3.20 -1.71 14.36
N LEU A 66 2.06 -2.38 14.42
CA LEU A 66 1.23 -2.66 13.25
C LEU A 66 0.92 -1.37 12.48
N TRP A 67 0.41 -0.34 13.17
CA TRP A 67 0.03 0.91 12.52
C TRP A 67 1.24 1.63 11.90
N ALA A 68 2.39 1.62 12.58
CA ALA A 68 3.63 2.17 12.05
C ALA A 68 4.09 1.41 10.79
N GLN A 69 4.01 0.07 10.80
CA GLN A 69 4.34 -0.77 9.66
C GLN A 69 3.39 -0.54 8.48
N CYS A 70 2.07 -0.47 8.72
CA CYS A 70 1.09 -0.17 7.68
C CYS A 70 1.36 1.21 7.05
N ASN A 71 1.62 2.24 7.87
CA ASN A 71 1.98 3.57 7.37
C ASN A 71 3.25 3.51 6.52
N HIS A 72 4.29 2.85 7.02
CA HIS A 72 5.55 2.70 6.28
C HIS A 72 5.35 2.00 4.93
N VAL A 73 4.60 0.90 4.89
CA VAL A 73 4.27 0.20 3.64
C VAL A 73 3.55 1.12 2.67
N VAL A 74 2.54 1.89 3.12
CA VAL A 74 1.81 2.82 2.25
C VAL A 74 2.73 3.95 1.76
N SER A 75 3.55 4.56 2.62
CA SER A 75 4.51 5.58 2.23
C SER A 75 5.53 5.11 1.19
N VAL A 76 5.96 3.83 1.26
CA VAL A 76 6.85 3.22 0.26
C VAL A 76 6.13 2.98 -1.07
N THR A 77 4.91 2.44 -0.99
CA THR A 77 4.23 1.87 -2.16
C THR A 77 3.35 2.87 -2.91
N GLU A 78 2.86 3.92 -2.25
CA GLU A 78 2.02 4.94 -2.87
C GLU A 78 2.71 5.65 -4.05
N PRO A 79 3.97 6.13 -3.95
CA PRO A 79 4.68 6.71 -5.08
C PRO A 79 4.80 5.74 -6.27
N LEU A 80 5.07 4.46 -6.01
CA LEU A 80 5.15 3.43 -7.05
C LEU A 80 3.80 3.19 -7.73
N VAL A 81 2.71 3.18 -6.96
CA VAL A 81 1.35 3.06 -7.50
C VAL A 81 1.00 4.25 -8.39
N GLN A 82 1.46 5.46 -8.06
CA GLN A 82 1.26 6.64 -8.91
C GLN A 82 1.97 6.47 -10.26
N VAL A 83 3.20 5.95 -10.29
CA VAL A 83 3.90 5.65 -11.55
C VAL A 83 3.14 4.61 -12.36
N PHE A 84 2.69 3.52 -11.75
CA PHE A 84 1.93 2.50 -12.48
C PHE A 84 0.62 3.05 -13.05
N LYS A 85 -0.10 3.89 -12.32
CA LYS A 85 -1.29 4.57 -12.86
C LYS A 85 -0.99 5.44 -14.07
N LEU A 86 0.17 6.11 -14.11
CA LEU A 86 0.59 6.88 -15.27
C LEU A 86 0.88 5.99 -16.48
N VAL A 87 1.43 4.80 -16.26
CA VAL A 87 1.68 3.80 -17.33
C VAL A 87 0.37 3.18 -17.85
N ASP A 88 -0.56 2.91 -16.95
CA ASP A 88 -1.85 2.30 -17.26
C ASP A 88 -2.83 3.28 -17.94
N PHE A 89 -2.54 4.59 -17.92
CA PHE A 89 -3.35 5.58 -18.64
C PHE A 89 -3.16 5.40 -20.15
N ASP A 90 -4.26 5.17 -20.89
CA ASP A 90 -4.27 4.78 -22.32
C ASP A 90 -3.48 5.70 -23.27
N GLY A 91 -3.10 6.90 -22.83
CA GLY A 91 -2.09 7.72 -23.47
C GLY A 91 -0.68 7.21 -23.16
N LYS A 92 -0.25 6.13 -23.82
CA LYS A 92 1.10 5.53 -23.68
C LYS A 92 2.18 6.62 -23.54
N PRO A 93 2.75 6.82 -22.33
CA PRO A 93 3.80 7.81 -22.16
C PRO A 93 5.01 7.39 -22.98
N ALA A 94 5.71 8.36 -23.61
CA ALA A 94 7.00 8.07 -24.22
C ALA A 94 7.93 7.45 -23.16
N MET A 95 8.75 6.45 -23.50
CA MET A 95 9.64 5.77 -22.54
C MET A 95 10.45 6.75 -21.67
N GLY A 96 10.87 7.89 -22.22
CA GLY A 96 11.54 8.95 -21.45
C GLY A 96 10.73 9.46 -20.26
N PHE A 97 9.42 9.68 -20.42
CA PHE A 97 8.53 10.09 -19.33
C PHE A 97 8.46 9.05 -18.21
N LEU A 98 8.50 7.76 -18.56
CA LEU A 98 8.44 6.68 -17.58
C LEU A 98 9.75 6.55 -16.79
N PHE A 99 10.89 6.73 -17.45
CA PHE A 99 12.20 6.83 -16.77
C PHE A 99 12.24 8.04 -15.83
N ASP A 100 11.76 9.20 -16.27
CA ASP A 100 11.72 10.42 -15.45
C ASP A 100 10.79 10.25 -14.25
N ALA A 101 9.59 9.67 -14.44
CA ALA A 101 8.63 9.41 -13.36
C ALA A 101 9.20 8.44 -12.30
N MET A 102 9.90 7.39 -12.74
CA MET A 102 10.56 6.46 -11.81
C MET A 102 11.76 7.08 -11.09
N ARG A 103 12.55 7.90 -11.79
CA ARG A 103 13.66 8.64 -11.17
C ARG A 103 13.14 9.57 -10.09
N HIS A 104 12.12 10.36 -10.41
CA HIS A 104 11.49 11.27 -9.44
C HIS A 104 10.89 10.50 -8.26
N THR A 105 10.27 9.35 -8.53
CA THR A 105 9.73 8.47 -7.48
C THR A 105 10.81 8.00 -6.53
N ARG A 106 11.99 7.58 -7.03
CA ARG A 106 13.14 7.23 -6.20
C ARG A 106 13.59 8.42 -5.36
N GLU A 107 13.73 9.60 -5.95
CA GLU A 107 14.19 10.81 -5.25
C GLU A 107 13.27 11.15 -4.06
N VAL A 108 11.94 11.22 -4.27
CA VAL A 108 10.95 11.46 -3.20
C VAL A 108 11.06 10.43 -2.07
N ILE A 109 11.32 9.19 -2.45
CA ILE A 109 11.44 8.06 -1.55
C ILE A 109 12.71 8.14 -0.68
N PHE A 110 13.83 8.51 -1.29
CA PHE A 110 15.13 8.69 -0.63
C PHE A 110 15.11 9.90 0.30
N GLU A 111 14.59 11.03 -0.17
CA GLU A 111 14.54 12.29 0.59
C GLU A 111 13.72 12.16 1.87
N ASN A 112 12.63 11.39 1.82
CA ASN A 112 11.80 11.14 2.98
C ASN A 112 12.37 10.05 3.93
N ASN A 113 13.56 9.52 3.64
CA ASN A 113 14.21 8.41 4.36
C ASN A 113 13.27 7.21 4.57
N ILE A 114 12.39 6.97 3.59
CA ILE A 114 11.33 5.97 3.67
C ILE A 114 11.90 4.58 3.34
N TRP A 115 13.04 4.48 2.65
CA TRP A 115 13.53 3.21 2.10
C TRP A 115 14.79 2.69 2.78
N THR A 116 14.87 1.36 2.88
CA THR A 116 16.10 0.64 3.14
C THR A 116 16.72 0.16 1.82
N GLU A 117 18.02 -0.13 1.84
CA GLU A 117 18.77 -0.67 0.70
C GLU A 117 18.08 -1.89 0.06
N GLY A 118 17.52 -2.78 0.88
CA GLY A 118 16.79 -3.95 0.38
C GLY A 118 15.51 -3.64 -0.41
N ILE A 119 14.81 -2.54 -0.13
CA ILE A 119 13.62 -2.15 -0.92
C ILE A 119 14.06 -1.62 -2.30
N LEU A 120 15.18 -0.89 -2.35
CA LEU A 120 15.77 -0.40 -3.60
C LEU A 120 16.17 -1.56 -4.50
N GLU A 121 16.83 -2.57 -3.96
CA GLU A 121 17.21 -3.77 -4.71
C GLU A 121 16.00 -4.48 -5.30
N ILE A 122 14.92 -4.64 -4.53
CA ILE A 122 13.70 -5.30 -5.00
C ILE A 122 13.07 -4.53 -6.16
N VAL A 123 13.02 -3.19 -6.07
CA VAL A 123 12.45 -2.36 -7.14
C VAL A 123 13.36 -2.30 -8.35
N ASP A 124 14.68 -2.20 -8.17
CA ASP A 124 15.68 -2.25 -9.24
C ASP A 124 15.63 -3.57 -10.00
N HIS A 125 15.53 -4.67 -9.28
CA HIS A 125 15.42 -6.00 -9.87
C HIS A 125 14.12 -6.13 -10.67
N ARG A 126 12.97 -5.73 -10.09
CA ARG A 126 11.69 -5.75 -10.81
C ARG A 126 11.68 -4.83 -12.03
N TRP A 127 12.28 -3.66 -11.93
CA TRP A 127 12.42 -2.72 -13.04
C TRP A 127 13.24 -3.31 -14.19
N ARG A 128 14.42 -3.85 -13.87
CA ARG A 128 15.28 -4.50 -14.87
C ARG A 128 14.59 -5.67 -15.55
N ASP A 129 13.96 -6.53 -14.77
CA ASP A 129 13.44 -7.79 -15.27
C ASP A 129 12.11 -7.67 -16.01
N GLN A 130 11.29 -6.66 -15.70
CA GLN A 130 9.93 -6.51 -16.25
C GLN A 130 9.80 -5.33 -17.22
N LEU A 131 10.58 -4.25 -17.05
CA LEU A 131 10.51 -3.07 -17.90
C LEU A 131 11.73 -2.89 -18.82
N HIS A 132 12.90 -3.39 -18.41
CA HIS A 132 14.16 -3.25 -19.14
C HIS A 132 14.55 -4.54 -19.90
N ARG A 133 13.58 -5.25 -20.48
CA ARG A 133 13.90 -6.27 -21.49
C ARG A 133 14.16 -5.56 -22.82
N ASP A 134 15.19 -6.00 -23.54
CA ASP A 134 15.83 -5.39 -24.72
C ASP A 134 14.91 -4.92 -25.88
N ILE A 135 13.60 -5.18 -25.81
CA ILE A 135 12.59 -4.75 -26.79
C ILE A 135 12.25 -3.25 -26.71
N HIS A 136 12.64 -2.54 -25.64
CA HIS A 136 12.33 -1.10 -25.48
C HIS A 136 13.54 -0.15 -25.69
N ALA A 137 14.74 -0.69 -25.93
CA ALA A 137 15.95 0.10 -26.18
C ALA A 137 16.21 0.42 -27.67
N THR A 138 15.37 -0.10 -28.59
CA THR A 138 15.46 0.14 -30.03
C THR A 138 14.56 1.30 -30.45
N GLY A 139 14.90 2.50 -29.97
CA GLY A 139 14.33 3.77 -30.42
C GLY A 139 15.44 4.71 -30.88
N ASN A 140 16.31 4.24 -31.77
CA ASN A 140 17.25 5.04 -32.54
C ASN A 140 17.68 4.25 -33.79
N LEU A 141 16.95 4.47 -34.89
CA LEU A 141 17.46 4.42 -36.26
C LEU A 141 16.85 5.60 -37.01
#